data_AF-A0A2P5EJ69-F1
#
_entry.id   AF-A0A2P5EJ69-F1
#
_cell.length_a   1.000
_cell.length_b   1.000
_cell.length_c   1.000
_cell.angle_alpha   90.00
_cell.angle_beta   90.00
_cell.angle_gamma   90.00
#
_symmetry.space_group_name_H-M   'P 1'
#
loop_
_entity.id
_entity.type
_entity.pdbx_description
1 polymer ?
#
loop_
_entity_poly.entity_id
_entity_poly.type
_entity_poly.pdbx_seq_one_letter_code
_entity_poly.pdbx_strand_id
1 'polypeptide(L)'
;MKEKGLISRILSAKFGGYLTFGSLEAGVVSAPGQPTVKDLLDLYSFRQIGPETKVHGVVGNPIGHSKNHHVYNAAFKSVGFNGIYLPLLVDSVKNFLDTYSSPDFVVYR
;
A
#
# COMPACT_ATOMS: atom_id res chain seq x y z
N MET A 1 12.45 5.61 8.76
CA MET A 1 11.68 5.22 7.54
C MET A 1 10.83 6.42 7.11
N LYS A 2 10.57 6.59 5.80
CA LYS A 2 9.84 7.73 5.21
C LYS A 2 8.72 7.22 4.27
N GLU A 3 8.03 8.12 3.59
CA GLU A 3 6.88 7.85 2.69
C GLU A 3 7.12 6.69 1.70
N LYS A 4 8.30 6.59 1.08
CA LYS A 4 8.68 5.48 0.18
C LYS A 4 8.56 4.08 0.81
N GLY A 5 8.66 3.98 2.13
CA GLY A 5 8.59 2.73 2.88
C GLY A 5 7.18 2.27 3.22
N LEU A 6 6.12 3.02 2.86
CA LEU A 6 4.73 2.67 3.17
C LEU A 6 4.37 1.25 2.70
N ILE A 7 4.83 0.87 1.50
CA ILE A 7 4.60 -0.45 0.89
C ILE A 7 5.01 -1.59 1.83
N SER A 8 6.12 -1.46 2.54
CA SER A 8 6.61 -2.50 3.47
C SER A 8 5.72 -2.71 4.69
N ARG A 9 5.05 -1.65 5.17
CA ARG A 9 4.17 -1.72 6.33
C ARG A 9 2.88 -2.45 5.99
N ILE A 10 2.33 -2.15 4.82
CA ILE A 10 1.04 -2.69 4.36
C ILE A 10 1.20 -4.12 3.85
N LEU A 11 2.23 -4.40 3.05
CA LEU A 11 2.42 -5.73 2.45
C LEU A 11 3.10 -6.73 3.38
N SER A 12 3.35 -6.37 4.63
CA SER A 12 3.79 -7.30 5.67
C SER A 12 2.84 -8.51 5.77
N ALA A 13 1.53 -8.30 5.68
CA ALA A 13 0.53 -9.37 5.69
C ALA A 13 0.63 -10.33 4.48
N LYS A 14 1.07 -9.83 3.30
CA LYS A 14 1.27 -10.66 2.10
C LYS A 14 2.57 -11.45 2.16
N PHE A 15 3.66 -10.82 2.62
CA PHE A 15 5.03 -11.36 2.51
C PHE A 15 5.58 -11.95 3.82
N GLY A 16 4.72 -12.35 4.75
CA GLY A 16 5.11 -13.13 5.94
C GLY A 16 5.68 -12.29 7.11
N GLY A 17 5.36 -11.01 7.19
CA GLY A 17 5.70 -10.18 8.35
C GLY A 17 4.94 -10.61 9.60
N TYR A 18 5.62 -10.74 10.73
CA TYR A 18 5.00 -11.13 12.01
C TYR A 18 4.04 -10.04 12.55
N LEU A 19 4.42 -8.77 12.38
CA LEU A 19 3.60 -7.62 12.80
C LEU A 19 3.86 -6.40 11.91
N THR A 20 2.97 -5.42 12.00
CA THR A 20 3.16 -4.07 11.49
C THR A 20 2.75 -3.05 12.54
N PHE A 21 3.20 -1.81 12.39
CA PHE A 21 2.89 -0.73 13.32
C PHE A 21 1.91 0.26 12.69
N GLY A 22 0.80 0.52 13.38
CA GLY A 22 -0.14 1.59 13.07
C GLY A 22 -0.23 2.58 14.22
N SER A 23 -0.34 3.88 13.94
CA SER A 23 -0.56 4.89 14.99
C SER A 23 -2.04 4.89 15.43
N LEU A 24 -2.31 5.34 16.66
CA LEU A 24 -3.68 5.50 17.14
C LEU A 24 -4.41 6.62 16.38
N GLU A 25 -3.72 7.74 16.18
CA GLU A 25 -4.25 8.92 15.51
C GLU A 25 -3.20 9.48 14.54
N ALA A 26 -3.65 10.32 13.61
CA ALA A 26 -2.76 11.06 12.72
C ALA A 26 -1.91 12.04 13.55
N GLY A 27 -0.62 12.16 13.22
CA GLY A 27 0.31 13.05 13.93
C GLY A 27 0.90 12.46 15.22
N VAL A 28 0.27 11.45 15.84
CA VAL A 28 0.83 10.71 16.99
C VAL A 28 1.60 9.49 16.48
N VAL A 29 2.69 9.76 15.75
CA VAL A 29 3.49 8.73 15.07
C VAL A 29 4.82 8.50 15.77
N SER A 30 5.25 7.24 15.90
CA SER A 30 6.59 6.92 16.38
C SER A 30 7.64 6.98 15.26
N ALA A 31 7.20 6.96 13.99
CA ALA A 31 8.06 7.11 12.82
C ALA A 31 7.34 7.82 11.66
N PRO A 32 8.04 8.62 10.83
CA PRO A 32 7.44 9.26 9.66
C PRO A 32 6.84 8.26 8.67
N GLY A 33 5.68 8.60 8.09
CA GLY A 33 4.97 7.76 7.11
C GLY A 33 4.29 6.52 7.71
N GLN A 34 4.04 6.52 9.02
CA GLN A 34 3.26 5.48 9.68
C GLN A 34 1.76 5.71 9.42
N PRO A 35 1.03 4.72 8.86
CA PRO A 35 -0.42 4.80 8.73
C PRO A 35 -1.10 4.65 10.09
N THR A 36 -2.33 5.14 10.23
CA THR A 36 -3.13 4.87 11.43
C THR A 36 -3.63 3.42 11.43
N VAL A 37 -3.98 2.89 12.60
CA VAL A 37 -4.66 1.59 12.71
C VAL A 37 -5.97 1.60 11.92
N LYS A 38 -6.69 2.73 11.95
CA LYS A 38 -7.91 2.93 11.17
C LYS A 38 -7.65 2.79 9.67
N ASP A 39 -6.61 3.42 9.13
CA ASP A 39 -6.26 3.31 7.71
C ASP A 39 -5.87 1.88 7.33
N LEU A 40 -5.10 1.20 8.17
CA LEU A 40 -4.75 -0.20 7.92
C LEU A 40 -6.01 -1.07 7.81
N LEU A 41 -6.93 -0.96 8.77
CA LEU A 41 -8.12 -1.81 8.81
C LEU A 41 -9.17 -1.43 7.76
N ASP A 42 -9.44 -0.14 7.58
CA ASP A 42 -10.58 0.32 6.79
C ASP A 42 -10.20 0.66 5.35
N LEU A 43 -9.08 1.37 5.16
CA LEU A 43 -8.64 1.85 3.85
C LEU A 43 -7.87 0.77 3.09
N TYR A 44 -6.95 0.08 3.75
CA TYR A 44 -6.15 -0.97 3.13
C TYR A 44 -6.70 -2.38 3.34
N SER A 45 -7.82 -2.52 4.06
CA SER A 45 -8.45 -3.81 4.37
C SER A 45 -7.43 -4.84 4.84
N PHE A 46 -6.50 -4.44 5.73
CA PHE A 46 -5.27 -5.18 6.06
C PHE A 46 -5.50 -6.65 6.44
N ARG A 47 -6.65 -6.96 7.08
CA ARG A 47 -7.03 -8.34 7.46
C ARG A 47 -7.38 -9.25 6.28
N GLN A 48 -7.63 -8.70 5.10
CA GLN A 48 -7.97 -9.43 3.88
C GLN A 48 -6.74 -9.66 2.98
N ILE A 49 -5.61 -9.01 3.28
CA ILE A 49 -4.38 -9.17 2.52
C ILE A 49 -3.79 -10.54 2.84
N GLY A 50 -3.51 -11.33 1.81
CA GLY A 50 -2.85 -12.63 1.92
C GLY A 50 -1.82 -12.87 0.81
N PRO A 51 -1.19 -14.05 0.80
CA PRO A 51 -0.13 -14.39 -0.16
C PRO A 51 -0.53 -14.24 -1.63
N GLU A 52 -1.80 -14.49 -1.97
CA GLU A 52 -2.32 -14.40 -3.34
C GLU A 52 -2.83 -13.01 -3.75
N THR A 53 -2.90 -12.06 -2.80
CA THR A 53 -3.44 -10.72 -3.09
C THR A 53 -2.57 -10.00 -4.12
N LYS A 54 -3.20 -9.46 -5.18
CA LYS A 54 -2.50 -8.69 -6.22
C LYS A 54 -2.25 -7.25 -5.77
N VAL A 55 -1.04 -6.77 -5.99
CA VAL A 55 -0.63 -5.41 -5.61
C VAL A 55 -0.80 -4.50 -6.83
N HIS A 56 -1.80 -3.66 -6.77
CA HIS A 56 -2.03 -2.58 -7.72
C HIS A 56 -1.46 -1.28 -7.18
N GLY A 57 -1.08 -0.38 -8.08
CA GLY A 57 -0.67 0.95 -7.65
C GLY A 57 -0.42 1.89 -8.80
N VAL A 58 -0.41 3.17 -8.44
CA VAL A 58 0.04 4.25 -9.32
C VAL A 58 1.39 4.74 -8.85
N VAL A 59 2.30 4.89 -9.78
CA VAL A 59 3.62 5.49 -9.54
C VAL A 59 3.56 7.01 -9.73
N GLY A 60 4.24 7.76 -8.87
CA GLY A 60 4.38 9.20 -9.05
C GLY A 60 5.35 9.84 -8.08
N ASN A 61 5.73 11.08 -8.36
CA ASN A 61 6.53 11.92 -7.49
C ASN A 61 6.25 13.40 -7.84
N PRO A 62 5.45 14.14 -7.04
CA PRO A 62 4.85 13.73 -5.76
C PRO A 62 3.65 12.79 -5.93
N ILE A 63 3.29 12.03 -4.88
CA ILE A 63 2.12 11.12 -4.89
C ILE A 63 1.17 11.28 -3.71
N GLY A 64 1.57 11.98 -2.64
CA GLY A 64 0.78 12.11 -1.40
C GLY A 64 -0.61 12.73 -1.56
N HIS A 65 -0.89 13.43 -2.66
CA HIS A 65 -2.22 13.99 -2.96
C HIS A 65 -3.17 13.00 -3.65
N SER A 66 -2.68 11.85 -4.11
CA SER A 66 -3.49 10.86 -4.81
C SER A 66 -4.54 10.26 -3.87
N LYS A 67 -5.83 10.42 -4.21
CA LYS A 67 -6.95 9.79 -3.47
C LYS A 67 -7.42 8.48 -4.11
N ASN A 68 -6.74 8.01 -5.16
CA ASN A 68 -7.13 6.81 -5.92
C ASN A 68 -7.21 5.57 -5.02
N HIS A 69 -6.30 5.45 -4.04
CA HIS A 69 -6.29 4.33 -3.11
C HIS A 69 -7.54 4.25 -2.23
N HIS A 70 -8.22 5.37 -1.94
CA HIS A 70 -9.54 5.33 -1.28
C HIS A 70 -10.62 4.72 -2.19
N VAL A 71 -10.62 5.11 -3.47
CA VAL A 71 -11.63 4.67 -4.44
C VAL A 71 -11.43 3.20 -4.82
N TYR A 72 -10.22 2.82 -5.23
CA TYR A 72 -9.94 1.47 -5.71
C TYR A 72 -10.01 0.43 -4.59
N ASN A 73 -9.51 0.70 -3.38
CA ASN A 73 -9.63 -0.28 -2.29
C ASN A 73 -11.09 -0.47 -1.85
N ALA A 74 -11.89 0.60 -1.83
CA ALA A 74 -13.32 0.48 -1.57
C ALA A 74 -14.03 -0.36 -2.66
N ALA A 75 -13.68 -0.15 -3.93
CA ALA A 75 -14.22 -0.92 -5.05
C ALA A 75 -13.76 -2.39 -5.03
N PHE A 76 -12.48 -2.67 -4.78
CA PHE A 76 -11.97 -4.04 -4.66
C PHE A 76 -12.69 -4.79 -3.55
N LYS A 77 -12.86 -4.16 -2.39
CA LYS A 77 -13.61 -4.72 -1.27
C LYS A 77 -15.08 -4.97 -1.62
N SER A 78 -15.74 -4.04 -2.32
CA SER A 78 -17.18 -4.17 -2.62
C SER A 78 -17.50 -5.27 -3.62
N VAL A 79 -16.59 -5.54 -4.56
CA VAL A 79 -16.76 -6.60 -5.57
C VAL A 79 -16.04 -7.90 -5.22
N GLY A 80 -15.40 -7.98 -4.04
CA GLY A 80 -14.65 -9.16 -3.60
C GLY A 80 -13.39 -9.46 -4.43
N PHE A 81 -12.82 -8.45 -5.09
CA PHE A 81 -11.58 -8.61 -5.86
C PHE A 81 -10.38 -8.75 -4.91
N ASN A 82 -9.58 -9.79 -5.08
CA ASN A 82 -8.40 -10.05 -4.24
C ASN A 82 -7.21 -9.17 -4.67
N GLY A 83 -7.34 -7.88 -4.44
CA GLY A 83 -6.30 -6.90 -4.75
C GLY A 83 -6.22 -5.79 -3.72
N ILE A 84 -5.07 -5.12 -3.70
CA ILE A 84 -4.83 -3.91 -2.91
C ILE A 84 -4.23 -2.83 -3.80
N TYR A 85 -4.69 -1.60 -3.67
CA TYR A 85 -4.19 -0.45 -4.39
C TYR A 85 -3.35 0.46 -3.48
N LEU A 86 -2.13 0.78 -3.91
CA LEU A 86 -1.17 1.60 -3.17
C LEU A 86 -0.72 2.85 -3.96
N PRO A 87 -0.56 4.01 -3.30
CA PRO A 87 0.21 5.12 -3.87
C PRO A 87 1.72 4.83 -3.73
N LEU A 88 2.45 4.85 -4.84
CA LEU A 88 3.87 4.46 -4.88
C LEU A 88 4.74 5.67 -5.22
N LEU A 89 5.47 6.18 -4.23
CA LEU A 89 6.41 7.28 -4.42
C LEU A 89 7.68 6.78 -5.11
N VAL A 90 7.84 7.12 -6.39
CA VAL A 90 8.88 6.54 -7.26
C VAL A 90 9.67 7.64 -7.97
N ASP A 91 11.01 7.61 -7.84
CA ASP A 91 11.88 8.57 -8.55
C ASP A 91 12.23 8.11 -9.98
N SER A 92 12.37 6.80 -10.19
CA SER A 92 12.70 6.20 -11.48
C SER A 92 11.72 5.08 -11.79
N VAL A 93 10.83 5.32 -12.76
CA VAL A 93 9.84 4.33 -13.22
C VAL A 93 10.53 3.09 -13.75
N LYS A 94 11.63 3.25 -14.50
CA LYS A 94 12.40 2.11 -15.03
C LYS A 94 12.90 1.20 -13.90
N ASN A 95 13.62 1.76 -12.93
CA ASN A 95 14.17 0.97 -11.83
C ASN A 95 13.05 0.30 -11.01
N PHE A 96 11.93 0.99 -10.83
CA PHE A 96 10.78 0.46 -10.13
C PHE A 96 10.19 -0.77 -10.85
N LEU A 97 9.93 -0.66 -12.17
CA LEU A 97 9.39 -1.77 -12.95
C LEU A 97 10.38 -2.96 -13.04
N ASP A 98 11.68 -2.68 -13.14
CA ASP A 98 12.72 -3.73 -13.12
C ASP A 98 12.72 -4.48 -11.76
N THR A 99 12.56 -3.74 -10.66
CA THR A 99 12.57 -4.28 -9.28
C THR A 99 11.29 -5.06 -8.94
N TYR A 100 10.12 -4.55 -9.33
CA TYR A 100 8.81 -5.12 -9.02
C TYR A 100 8.19 -5.77 -10.27
N SER A 101 8.96 -6.65 -10.91
CA SER A 101 8.59 -7.33 -12.17
C SER A 101 7.84 -8.64 -11.97
N SER A 102 7.63 -9.09 -10.73
CA SER A 102 6.93 -10.35 -10.46
C SER A 102 5.42 -10.24 -10.75
N PRO A 103 4.72 -11.36 -11.01
CA PRO A 103 3.27 -11.37 -11.23
C PRO A 103 2.41 -10.91 -10.04
N ASP A 104 3.03 -10.61 -8.90
CA ASP A 104 2.34 -10.01 -7.75
C ASP A 104 2.01 -8.54 -7.96
N PHE A 105 2.78 -7.84 -8.79
CA PHE A 105 2.69 -6.39 -8.97
C PHE A 105 2.08 -6.05 -10.32
N VAL A 106 0.92 -5.40 -10.28
CA VAL A 106 0.18 -4.89 -11.45
C VAL A 106 0.16 -3.37 -11.38
N VAL A 107 1.20 -2.74 -11.89
CA VAL A 107 1.47 -1.31 -11.68
C VAL A 107 1.19 -0.52 -12.95
N TYR A 108 0.53 0.63 -12.77
CA TYR A 108 0.14 1.54 -13.84
C TYR A 108 0.96 2.84 -13.77
N ARG A 109 1.19 3.45 -14.93
CA ARG A 109 1.85 4.76 -15.06
C ARG A 109 0.82 5.89 -15.03
#